data_AF-A0AAN8EWN0-F1
#
_entry.id   AF-A0AAN8EWN0-F1
#
_cell.length_a   1.000
_cell.length_b   1.000
_cell.length_c   1.000
_cell.angle_alpha   90.00
_cell.angle_beta   90.00
_cell.angle_gamma   90.00
#
_symmetry.space_group_name_H-M   'P 1'
#
loop_
_entity.id
_entity.type
_entity.pdbx_description
1 polymer ?
#
loop_
_entity_poly.entity_id
_entity_poly.type
_entity_poly.pdbx_seq_one_letter_code
_entity_poly.pdbx_strand_id
1 'polypeptide(L)'
;MRLDPSHQHYSAQVRQYAMELSRSVLLSSFAPLDFSEKWEIGLKDRFMEQFKRLENAPDSCTVFRCAREGDRGVHSDALMILFCGIVGKDLRSKYIKFFNTTVRYLTLQALLEFTGRAALMSLDHPAQCMDGGILVDAIVTALSDSTKDFCQSAIVGLRHINDVCRVVIPDLEVMPRIPFVRYLIESVSALCYASSWFVRLGGASGLMYFI
;
A
#
# COMPACT_ATOMS: atom_id res chain seq x y z
N MET A 1 -9.84 11.00 -16.48
CA MET A 1 -11.15 11.63 -16.15
C MET A 1 -10.86 13.06 -15.71
N ARG A 2 -11.05 14.06 -16.58
CA ARG A 2 -10.87 15.47 -16.20
C ARG A 2 -12.06 15.89 -15.34
N LEU A 3 -11.82 16.25 -14.09
CA LEU A 3 -12.84 16.79 -13.20
C LEU A 3 -13.16 18.22 -13.64
N ASP A 4 -14.43 18.46 -13.97
CA ASP A 4 -14.99 19.73 -14.41
C ASP A 4 -14.91 20.77 -13.25
N PRO A 5 -14.44 22.01 -13.46
CA PRO A 5 -14.27 23.01 -12.40
C PRO A 5 -15.58 23.51 -11.77
N SER A 6 -16.73 23.11 -12.30
CA SER A 6 -18.07 23.54 -11.84
C SER A 6 -18.60 22.79 -10.61
N HIS A 7 -17.73 22.25 -9.75
CA HIS A 7 -18.08 21.41 -8.60
C HIS A 7 -19.10 22.08 -7.65
N GLN A 8 -20.37 21.76 -7.85
CA GLN A 8 -21.28 21.48 -6.74
C GLN A 8 -20.55 20.49 -5.83
N HIS A 9 -20.23 20.91 -4.61
CA HIS A 9 -19.69 20.02 -3.60
C HIS A 9 -20.61 18.80 -3.50
N TYR A 10 -20.12 17.61 -3.86
CA TYR A 10 -20.84 16.37 -3.62
C TYR A 10 -21.28 16.35 -2.15
N SER A 11 -22.54 15.97 -1.90
CA SER A 11 -23.07 15.97 -0.54
C SER A 11 -22.17 15.13 0.37
N ALA A 12 -22.07 15.52 1.64
CA ALA A 12 -21.26 14.78 2.62
C ALA A 12 -21.66 13.28 2.66
N GLN A 13 -22.94 12.99 2.42
CA GLN A 13 -23.46 11.62 2.32
C GLN A 13 -22.85 10.84 1.15
N VAL A 14 -22.76 11.42 -0.04
CA VAL A 14 -22.15 10.75 -1.21
C VAL A 14 -20.68 10.43 -0.94
N ARG A 15 -19.94 11.37 -0.36
CA ARG A 15 -18.53 11.15 0.02
C ARG A 15 -18.38 10.02 1.05
N GLN A 16 -19.30 9.97 2.03
CA GLN A 16 -19.32 8.90 3.01
C GLN A 16 -19.65 7.53 2.39
N TYR A 17 -20.61 7.46 1.47
CA TYR A 17 -20.94 6.20 0.78
C TYR A 17 -19.79 5.71 -0.10
N ALA A 18 -19.09 6.61 -0.80
CA ALA A 18 -17.89 6.26 -1.55
C ALA A 18 -16.80 5.65 -0.65
N MET A 19 -16.62 6.19 0.57
CA MET A 19 -15.67 5.65 1.55
C MET A 19 -16.10 4.30 2.12
N GLU A 20 -17.39 4.07 2.38
CA GLU A 20 -17.86 2.75 2.84
C GLU A 20 -17.76 1.71 1.72
N LEU A 21 -18.02 2.09 0.48
CA LEU A 21 -17.85 1.22 -0.67
C LEU A 21 -16.39 0.83 -0.86
N SER A 22 -15.46 1.80 -0.84
CA SER A 22 -14.03 1.52 -0.97
C SER A 22 -13.52 0.65 0.18
N ARG A 23 -13.96 0.92 1.41
CA ARG A 23 -13.67 0.08 2.57
C ARG A 23 -14.15 -1.36 2.37
N SER A 24 -15.36 -1.55 1.85
CA SER A 24 -15.94 -2.88 1.62
C SER A 24 -15.18 -3.65 0.54
N VAL A 25 -14.80 -2.97 -0.55
CA VAL A 25 -13.93 -3.54 -1.60
C VAL A 25 -12.60 -4.00 -1.00
N LEU A 26 -11.91 -3.15 -0.26
CA LEU A 26 -10.62 -3.50 0.35
C LEU A 26 -10.74 -4.67 1.34
N LEU A 27 -11.78 -4.67 2.17
CA LEU A 27 -12.05 -5.76 3.12
C LEU A 27 -12.41 -7.08 2.42
N SER A 28 -13.01 -7.03 1.22
CA SER A 28 -13.34 -8.25 0.47
C SER A 28 -12.11 -9.05 0.03
N SER A 29 -10.97 -8.37 -0.12
CA SER A 29 -9.68 -8.99 -0.45
C SER A 29 -8.85 -9.39 0.76
N PHE A 30 -9.18 -8.87 1.94
CA PHE A 30 -8.57 -9.34 3.18
C PHE A 30 -9.28 -10.64 3.54
N ALA A 31 -8.76 -11.76 3.02
CA ALA A 31 -9.25 -13.07 3.41
C ALA A 31 -9.26 -13.15 4.95
N PRO A 32 -10.35 -13.62 5.57
CA PRO A 32 -10.31 -13.93 6.99
C PRO A 32 -9.22 -14.97 7.17
N LEU A 33 -8.11 -14.55 7.78
CA LEU A 33 -7.11 -15.49 8.25
C LEU A 33 -7.82 -16.29 9.32
N ASP A 34 -8.11 -17.56 9.02
CA ASP A 34 -8.68 -18.49 9.99
C ASP A 34 -7.60 -18.79 11.03
N PHE A 35 -7.45 -17.86 11.97
CA PHE A 35 -6.65 -18.03 13.17
C PHE A 35 -7.41 -18.95 14.13
N SER A 36 -7.75 -20.18 13.72
CA SER A 36 -8.16 -21.20 14.69
C SER A 36 -7.11 -21.25 15.81
N GLU A 37 -7.52 -21.56 17.05
CA GLU A 37 -6.71 -21.47 18.28
C GLU A 37 -5.28 -22.05 18.19
N LYS A 38 -5.02 -22.92 17.21
CA LYS A 38 -3.71 -23.51 16.92
C LYS A 38 -2.69 -22.55 16.29
N TRP A 39 -3.11 -21.46 15.65
CA TRP A 39 -2.20 -20.53 14.95
C TRP A 39 -1.65 -19.42 15.84
N GLU A 40 -2.28 -19.12 16.98
CA GLU A 40 -1.86 -18.03 17.86
C GLU A 40 -0.51 -18.32 18.55
N ILE A 41 -0.23 -19.60 18.85
CA ILE A 41 1.01 -20.02 19.50
C ILE A 41 2.18 -19.90 18.51
N GLY A 42 3.07 -18.95 18.76
CA GLY A 42 4.29 -18.75 17.97
C GLY A 42 4.08 -18.07 16.61
N LEU A 43 2.92 -17.43 16.37
CA LEU A 43 2.65 -16.69 15.13
C LEU A 43 3.73 -15.63 14.86
N LYS A 44 4.10 -14.90 15.92
CA LYS A 44 5.18 -13.91 15.87
C LYS A 44 6.48 -14.56 15.41
N ASP A 45 6.86 -15.69 16.01
CA ASP A 45 8.13 -16.36 15.70
C ASP A 45 8.14 -16.88 14.25
N ARG A 46 7.01 -17.39 13.75
CA ARG A 46 6.85 -17.80 12.35
C ARG A 46 6.99 -16.62 11.39
N PHE A 47 6.37 -15.48 11.69
CA PHE A 47 6.54 -14.27 10.89
C PHE A 47 7.99 -13.80 10.90
N MET A 48 8.63 -13.72 12.08
CA MET A 48 10.03 -13.33 12.21
C MET A 48 10.96 -14.29 11.45
N GLU A 49 10.68 -15.59 11.43
CA GLU A 49 11.43 -16.55 10.63
C GLU A 49 11.29 -16.30 9.12
N GLN A 50 10.09 -15.97 8.63
CA GLN A 50 9.92 -15.57 7.24
C GLN A 50 10.65 -14.27 6.94
N PHE A 51 10.59 -13.29 7.83
CA PHE A 51 11.23 -12.00 7.63
C PHE A 51 12.77 -12.08 7.63
N LYS A 52 13.37 -13.04 8.34
CA LYS A 52 14.81 -13.35 8.17
C LYS A 52 15.17 -13.75 6.74
N ARG A 53 14.23 -14.31 5.97
CA ARG A 53 14.48 -14.64 4.54
C ARG A 53 14.61 -13.40 3.66
N LEU A 54 14.14 -12.23 4.12
CA LEU A 54 14.32 -10.96 3.40
C LEU A 54 15.80 -10.59 3.26
N GLU A 55 16.66 -10.99 4.21
CA GLU A 55 18.10 -10.71 4.16
C GLU A 55 18.79 -11.38 2.97
N ASN A 56 18.24 -12.50 2.50
CA ASN A 56 18.79 -13.29 1.41
C ASN A 56 18.05 -13.06 0.08
N ALA A 57 17.43 -11.89 -0.08
CA ALA A 57 16.67 -11.59 -1.29
C ALA A 57 17.58 -11.50 -2.52
N PRO A 58 17.36 -12.32 -3.58
CA PRO A 58 18.17 -12.23 -4.78
C PRO A 58 17.78 -10.96 -5.56
N ASP A 59 18.79 -10.28 -6.10
CA ASP A 59 18.60 -9.03 -6.84
C ASP A 59 17.68 -9.17 -8.06
N SER A 60 17.53 -10.37 -8.63
CA SER A 60 16.65 -10.64 -9.77
C SER A 60 15.16 -10.75 -9.42
N CYS A 61 14.78 -10.76 -8.14
CA CYS A 61 13.40 -10.97 -7.75
C CYS A 61 12.53 -9.72 -7.93
N THR A 62 11.42 -9.87 -8.63
CA THR A 62 10.43 -8.80 -8.82
C THR A 62 9.27 -8.92 -7.85
N VAL A 63 8.54 -7.82 -7.66
CA VAL A 63 7.33 -7.80 -6.83
C VAL A 63 6.27 -8.71 -7.45
N PHE A 64 5.57 -9.47 -6.61
CA PHE A 64 4.41 -10.25 -7.04
C PHE A 64 3.32 -9.31 -7.54
N ARG A 65 2.71 -9.65 -8.68
CA ARG A 65 1.63 -8.86 -9.27
C ARG A 65 0.45 -9.76 -9.57
N CYS A 66 -0.73 -9.36 -9.13
CA CYS A 66 -1.97 -10.09 -9.40
C CYS A 66 -2.22 -10.15 -10.91
N ALA A 67 -2.48 -11.36 -11.44
CA ALA A 67 -2.73 -11.56 -12.87
C ALA A 67 -4.05 -10.94 -13.35
N ARG A 68 -5.01 -10.72 -12.44
CA ARG A 68 -6.32 -10.14 -12.74
C ARG A 68 -6.24 -8.61 -12.66
N GLU A 69 -5.73 -7.98 -13.72
CA GLU A 69 -5.56 -6.52 -13.77
C GLU A 69 -6.87 -5.73 -13.55
N GLY A 70 -8.02 -6.27 -13.96
CA GLY A 70 -9.32 -5.63 -13.70
C GLY A 70 -9.64 -5.55 -12.20
N ASP A 71 -9.53 -6.67 -11.49
CA ASP A 71 -9.68 -6.72 -10.03
C ASP A 71 -8.65 -5.84 -9.33
N ARG A 72 -7.42 -5.85 -9.82
CA ARG A 72 -6.33 -5.04 -9.31
C ARG A 72 -6.61 -3.55 -9.42
N GLY A 73 -7.16 -3.11 -10.56
CA GLY A 73 -7.59 -1.75 -10.79
C GLY A 73 -8.66 -1.30 -9.79
N VAL A 74 -9.69 -2.13 -9.58
CA VAL A 74 -10.76 -1.83 -8.61
C VAL A 74 -10.22 -1.64 -7.18
N HIS A 75 -9.24 -2.46 -6.77
CA HIS A 75 -8.62 -2.32 -5.45
C HIS A 75 -7.69 -1.11 -5.36
N SER A 76 -6.94 -0.82 -6.42
CA SER A 76 -6.10 0.38 -6.51
C SER A 76 -6.97 1.64 -6.40
N ASP A 77 -8.08 1.71 -7.14
CA ASP A 77 -9.02 2.83 -7.08
C ASP A 77 -9.66 2.96 -5.70
N ALA A 78 -10.07 1.84 -5.09
CA ALA A 78 -10.61 1.82 -3.73
C ALA A 78 -9.60 2.33 -2.71
N LEU A 79 -8.33 1.92 -2.84
CA LEU A 79 -7.25 2.42 -1.99
C LEU A 79 -7.04 3.93 -2.22
N MET A 80 -7.11 4.39 -3.46
CA MET A 80 -6.95 5.79 -3.81
C MET A 80 -8.09 6.66 -3.23
N ILE A 81 -9.34 6.18 -3.26
CA ILE A 81 -10.47 6.81 -2.56
C ILE A 81 -10.17 6.95 -1.07
N LEU A 82 -9.56 5.94 -0.44
CA LEU A 82 -9.20 5.99 0.98
C LEU A 82 -8.13 7.05 1.27
N PHE A 83 -7.09 7.16 0.43
CA PHE A 83 -6.08 8.23 0.51
C PHE A 83 -6.71 9.63 0.38
N CYS A 84 -7.61 9.82 -0.59
CA CYS A 84 -8.33 11.08 -0.76
C CYS A 84 -9.23 11.39 0.45
N GLY A 85 -9.92 10.37 0.97
CA GLY A 85 -10.90 10.52 2.05
C GLY A 85 -10.29 10.94 3.38
N ILE A 86 -9.07 10.48 3.72
CA ILE A 86 -8.42 10.84 4.99
C ILE A 86 -7.94 12.29 5.05
N VAL A 87 -7.86 12.98 3.92
CA VAL A 87 -7.60 14.42 3.89
C VAL A 87 -8.81 15.21 4.37
N GLY A 88 -10.02 14.79 3.97
CA GLY A 88 -11.27 15.45 4.34
C GLY A 88 -11.47 15.47 5.85
N LYS A 89 -11.57 16.67 6.45
CA LYS A 89 -11.74 16.83 7.91
C LYS A 89 -12.95 16.07 8.46
N ASP A 90 -14.01 15.94 7.67
CA ASP A 90 -15.26 15.26 8.03
C ASP A 90 -15.13 13.73 8.04
N LEU A 91 -14.32 13.15 7.15
CA LEU A 91 -14.17 11.70 7.01
C LEU A 91 -12.95 11.18 7.80
N ARG A 92 -11.93 12.02 8.00
CA ARG A 92 -10.66 11.64 8.65
C ARG A 92 -10.86 10.98 10.01
N SER A 93 -11.65 11.58 10.89
CA SER A 93 -11.88 11.05 12.25
C SER A 93 -12.45 9.63 12.24
N LYS A 94 -13.27 9.31 11.23
CA LYS A 94 -13.92 8.00 11.06
C LYS A 94 -13.02 6.95 10.42
N TYR A 95 -12.25 7.32 9.38
CA TYR A 95 -11.50 6.35 8.57
C TYR A 95 -9.99 6.31 8.81
N ILE A 96 -9.40 7.25 9.57
CA ILE A 96 -7.93 7.29 9.76
C ILE A 96 -7.38 6.00 10.37
N LYS A 97 -8.10 5.40 11.33
CA LYS A 97 -7.69 4.11 11.91
C LYS A 97 -7.68 3.00 10.86
N PHE A 98 -8.71 2.95 10.02
CA PHE A 98 -8.79 1.98 8.93
C PHE A 98 -7.68 2.19 7.90
N PHE A 99 -7.42 3.44 7.50
CA PHE A 99 -6.30 3.78 6.62
C PHE A 99 -4.96 3.29 7.20
N ASN A 100 -4.65 3.61 8.45
CA ASN A 100 -3.40 3.20 9.08
C ASN A 100 -3.27 1.66 9.10
N THR A 101 -4.34 0.94 9.44
CA THR A 101 -4.36 -0.52 9.46
C THR A 101 -4.18 -1.10 8.06
N THR A 102 -4.87 -0.56 7.06
CA THR A 102 -4.79 -0.99 5.65
C THR A 102 -3.39 -0.82 5.09
N VAL A 103 -2.75 0.34 5.30
CA VAL A 103 -1.38 0.59 4.82
C VAL A 103 -0.41 -0.40 5.47
N ARG A 104 -0.51 -0.61 6.79
CA ARG A 104 0.35 -1.57 7.51
C ARG A 104 0.13 -3.01 7.05
N TYR A 105 -1.12 -3.40 6.86
CA TYR A 105 -1.48 -4.73 6.38
C TYR A 105 -0.92 -4.98 4.98
N LEU A 106 -1.14 -4.05 4.03
CA LEU A 106 -0.63 -4.18 2.66
C LEU A 106 0.90 -4.18 2.62
N THR A 107 1.55 -3.42 3.49
CA THR A 107 3.02 -3.45 3.65
C THR A 107 3.50 -4.83 4.12
N LEU A 108 2.89 -5.37 5.18
CA LEU A 108 3.23 -6.70 5.68
C LEU A 108 2.98 -7.77 4.62
N GLN A 109 1.85 -7.69 3.92
CA GLN A 109 1.52 -8.59 2.82
C GLN A 109 2.59 -8.53 1.72
N ALA A 110 2.96 -7.34 1.25
CA ALA A 110 3.96 -7.18 0.18
C ALA A 110 5.35 -7.70 0.59
N LEU A 111 5.76 -7.48 1.84
CA LEU A 111 7.00 -8.04 2.38
C LEU A 111 6.94 -9.58 2.42
N LEU A 112 5.79 -10.17 2.77
CA LEU A 112 5.62 -11.61 2.86
C LEU A 112 5.47 -12.30 1.50
N GLU A 113 4.92 -11.61 0.50
CA GLU A 113 4.84 -12.09 -0.88
C GLU A 113 6.22 -12.50 -1.40
N PHE A 114 7.26 -11.76 -1.00
CA PHE A 114 8.66 -12.09 -1.32
C PHE A 114 9.18 -13.33 -0.57
N THR A 115 8.82 -13.50 0.70
CA THR A 115 9.36 -14.60 1.55
C THR A 115 8.88 -16.01 1.16
N GLY A 116 8.08 -16.12 0.09
CA GLY A 116 7.58 -17.38 -0.45
C GLY A 116 6.22 -17.77 0.13
N ARG A 117 5.22 -16.88 0.02
CA ARG A 117 3.79 -17.09 0.37
C ARG A 117 3.08 -18.20 -0.45
N ALA A 118 3.66 -19.39 -0.54
CA ALA A 118 2.96 -20.62 -0.90
C ALA A 118 2.82 -21.58 0.29
N ALA A 119 3.63 -21.46 1.36
CA ALA A 119 3.62 -22.44 2.46
C ALA A 119 2.82 -22.02 3.70
N LEU A 120 2.73 -20.72 4.03
CA LEU A 120 2.01 -20.22 5.22
C LEU A 120 0.53 -19.95 4.98
N MET A 121 0.13 -19.80 3.72
CA MET A 121 -1.25 -19.58 3.34
C MET A 121 -1.55 -20.71 2.38
N SER A 122 -2.27 -21.73 2.86
CA SER A 122 -2.74 -22.87 2.07
C SER A 122 -3.71 -22.36 1.00
N LEU A 123 -3.19 -21.68 -0.01
CA LEU A 123 -3.92 -21.09 -1.10
C LEU A 123 -3.75 -22.04 -2.28
N ASP A 124 -4.84 -22.69 -2.67
CA ASP A 124 -4.85 -23.60 -3.83
C ASP A 124 -4.46 -22.88 -5.14
N HIS A 125 -4.53 -21.53 -5.17
CA HIS A 125 -4.23 -20.69 -6.34
C HIS A 125 -3.55 -19.35 -5.97
N PRO A 126 -2.25 -19.35 -5.57
CA PRO A 126 -1.56 -18.13 -5.16
C PRO A 126 -1.48 -17.08 -6.28
N ALA A 127 -1.50 -17.49 -7.56
CA ALA A 127 -1.50 -16.60 -8.72
C ALA A 127 -2.78 -15.75 -8.88
N GLN A 128 -3.85 -16.08 -8.14
CA GLN A 128 -5.14 -15.37 -8.20
C GLN A 128 -5.33 -14.40 -7.02
N CYS A 129 -4.37 -14.33 -6.11
CA CYS A 129 -4.45 -13.46 -4.94
C CYS A 129 -4.14 -12.01 -5.31
N MET A 130 -4.80 -11.08 -4.63
CA MET A 130 -4.46 -9.65 -4.71
C MET A 130 -3.05 -9.41 -4.19
N ASP A 131 -2.29 -8.54 -4.86
CA ASP A 131 -0.92 -8.17 -4.45
C ASP A 131 -0.88 -6.95 -3.52
N GLY A 132 0.13 -6.91 -2.64
CA GLY A 132 0.42 -5.73 -1.82
C GLY A 132 1.03 -4.57 -2.62
N GLY A 133 1.48 -4.82 -3.85
CA GLY A 133 2.03 -3.82 -4.76
C GLY A 133 1.05 -2.70 -5.13
N ILE A 134 -0.26 -2.92 -5.01
CA ILE A 134 -1.29 -1.87 -5.18
C ILE A 134 -1.07 -0.66 -4.26
N LEU A 135 -0.39 -0.85 -3.13
CA LEU A 135 -0.04 0.24 -2.21
C LEU A 135 0.96 1.21 -2.84
N VAL A 136 1.94 0.71 -3.59
CA VAL A 136 2.92 1.54 -4.30
C VAL A 136 2.21 2.36 -5.37
N ASP A 137 1.34 1.74 -6.17
CA ASP A 137 0.58 2.42 -7.22
C ASP A 137 -0.31 3.55 -6.68
N ALA A 138 -1.00 3.30 -5.56
CA ALA A 138 -1.80 4.32 -4.90
C ALA A 138 -0.93 5.49 -4.39
N ILE A 139 0.23 5.20 -3.78
CA ILE A 139 1.16 6.25 -3.32
C ILE A 139 1.69 7.07 -4.49
N VAL A 140 2.13 6.41 -5.55
CA VAL A 140 2.67 7.07 -6.75
C VAL A 140 1.60 7.94 -7.40
N THR A 141 0.37 7.45 -7.48
CA THR A 141 -0.79 8.21 -7.99
C THR A 141 -1.08 9.43 -7.11
N ALA A 142 -1.09 9.26 -5.78
CA ALA A 142 -1.33 10.34 -4.82
C ALA A 142 -0.24 11.42 -4.82
N LEU A 143 1.03 11.02 -4.95
CA LEU A 143 2.18 11.94 -5.10
C LEU A 143 2.16 12.68 -6.44
N SER A 144 1.60 12.06 -7.47
CA SER A 144 1.50 12.63 -8.81
C SER A 144 0.31 13.58 -8.97
N ASP A 145 -0.55 13.71 -7.96
CA ASP A 145 -1.71 14.59 -8.04
C ASP A 145 -1.33 16.06 -7.84
N SER A 146 -2.00 16.96 -8.57
CA SER A 146 -1.81 18.40 -8.43
C SER A 146 -2.28 18.96 -7.08
N THR A 147 -3.13 18.22 -6.37
CA THR A 147 -3.70 18.57 -5.08
C THR A 147 -2.70 18.25 -3.96
N LYS A 148 -2.12 19.30 -3.36
CA LYS A 148 -1.09 19.17 -2.30
C LYS A 148 -1.49 18.24 -1.14
N ASP A 149 -2.77 18.25 -0.83
CA ASP A 149 -3.37 17.46 0.24
C ASP A 149 -3.27 15.94 0.00
N PHE A 150 -3.37 15.49 -1.27
CA PHE A 150 -3.21 14.07 -1.61
C PHE A 150 -1.75 13.64 -1.50
N CYS A 151 -0.82 14.50 -1.89
CA CYS A 151 0.60 14.28 -1.64
C CYS A 151 0.87 14.09 -0.12
N GLN A 152 0.26 14.89 0.76
CA GLN A 152 0.39 14.70 2.21
C GLN A 152 -0.17 13.36 2.69
N SER A 153 -1.29 12.89 2.15
CA SER A 153 -1.81 11.55 2.47
C SER A 153 -0.85 10.43 2.06
N ALA A 154 -0.20 10.58 0.90
CA ALA A 154 0.83 9.66 0.41
C ALA A 154 2.04 9.62 1.33
N ILE A 155 2.50 10.80 1.78
CA ILE A 155 3.59 10.93 2.76
C ILE A 155 3.26 10.22 4.08
N VAL A 156 2.03 10.33 4.58
CA VAL A 156 1.60 9.58 5.78
C VAL A 156 1.64 8.06 5.51
N GLY A 157 1.24 7.64 4.32
CA GLY A 157 1.36 6.24 3.88
C GLY A 157 2.81 5.76 3.87
N LEU A 158 3.73 6.53 3.29
CA LEU A 158 5.17 6.26 3.28
C LEU A 158 5.74 6.13 4.70
N ARG A 159 5.31 6.97 5.63
CA ARG A 159 5.70 6.86 7.04
C ARG A 159 5.28 5.53 7.65
N HIS A 160 4.06 5.09 7.40
CA HIS A 160 3.58 3.79 7.89
C HIS A 160 4.31 2.61 7.26
N ILE A 161 4.68 2.69 5.97
CA ILE A 161 5.53 1.69 5.33
C ILE A 161 6.87 1.60 6.04
N ASN A 162 7.55 2.74 6.24
CA ASN A 162 8.85 2.79 6.92
C ASN A 162 8.77 2.28 8.36
N ASP A 163 7.72 2.65 9.11
CA ASP A 163 7.48 2.14 10.47
C ASP A 163 7.38 0.62 10.50
N VAL A 164 6.65 0.01 9.55
CA VAL A 164 6.53 -1.46 9.45
C VAL A 164 7.86 -2.08 9.06
N CYS A 165 8.54 -1.55 8.05
CA CYS A 165 9.85 -2.02 7.60
C CYS A 165 10.86 -2.04 8.76
N ARG A 166 10.93 -0.97 9.56
CA ARG A 166 11.85 -0.88 10.72
C ARG A 166 11.54 -1.86 11.85
N VAL A 167 10.29 -2.27 11.99
CA VAL A 167 9.89 -3.26 12.99
C VAL A 167 10.19 -4.68 12.53
N VAL A 168 10.08 -4.92 11.23
CA VAL A 168 10.07 -6.26 10.63
C VAL A 168 11.44 -6.69 10.10
N ILE A 169 12.20 -5.75 9.55
CA ILE A 169 13.49 -6.02 8.92
C ILE A 169 14.58 -5.90 10.00
N PRO A 170 15.32 -6.98 10.30
CA PRO A 170 16.34 -6.96 11.35
C PRO A 170 17.55 -6.08 11.01
N ASP A 171 17.98 -6.11 9.76
CA ASP A 171 19.10 -5.31 9.23
C ASP A 171 18.59 -4.29 8.19
N LEU A 172 18.65 -3.01 8.53
CA LEU A 172 18.17 -1.95 7.63
C LEU A 172 19.03 -1.79 6.38
N GLU A 173 20.27 -2.27 6.39
CA GLU A 173 21.17 -2.22 5.22
C GLU A 173 20.65 -3.08 4.06
N VAL A 174 19.86 -4.13 4.35
CA VAL A 174 19.23 -4.96 3.31
C VAL A 174 17.92 -4.38 2.78
N MET A 175 17.36 -3.34 3.44
CA MET A 175 16.05 -2.77 3.09
C MET A 175 15.96 -2.37 1.60
N PRO A 176 16.96 -1.72 0.97
CA PRO A 176 16.90 -1.37 -0.45
C PRO A 176 16.90 -2.57 -1.41
N ARG A 177 17.34 -3.75 -0.96
CA ARG A 177 17.36 -4.99 -1.77
C ARG A 177 16.03 -5.72 -1.77
N ILE A 178 15.15 -5.41 -0.83
CA ILE A 178 13.83 -6.03 -0.74
C ILE A 178 12.98 -5.59 -1.94
N PRO A 179 12.41 -6.51 -2.75
CA PRO A 179 11.73 -6.14 -4.00
C PRO A 179 10.62 -5.10 -3.84
N PHE A 180 9.82 -5.19 -2.76
CA PHE A 180 8.78 -4.20 -2.47
C PHE A 180 9.35 -2.78 -2.24
N VAL A 181 10.42 -2.67 -1.45
CA VAL A 181 11.07 -1.38 -1.16
C VAL A 181 11.74 -0.84 -2.42
N ARG A 182 12.44 -1.70 -3.16
CA ARG A 182 13.05 -1.33 -4.43
C ARG A 182 12.02 -0.78 -5.41
N TYR A 183 10.93 -1.50 -5.63
CA TYR A 183 9.84 -1.07 -6.51
C TYR A 183 9.24 0.28 -6.07
N LEU A 184 9.09 0.49 -4.76
CA LEU A 184 8.63 1.77 -4.22
C LEU A 184 9.62 2.91 -4.51
N ILE A 185 10.92 2.72 -4.22
CA ILE A 185 11.96 3.73 -4.45
C ILE A 185 12.09 4.03 -5.95
N GLU A 186 12.12 3.01 -6.81
CA GLU A 186 12.20 3.16 -8.26
C GLU A 186 10.98 3.93 -8.80
N SER A 187 9.78 3.57 -8.35
CA SER A 187 8.54 4.21 -8.79
C SER A 187 8.44 5.68 -8.35
N VAL A 188 8.84 5.98 -7.10
CA VAL A 188 8.87 7.36 -6.60
C VAL A 188 9.98 8.16 -7.29
N SER A 189 11.14 7.55 -7.55
CA SER A 189 12.25 8.18 -8.29
C SER A 189 11.85 8.53 -9.72
N ALA A 190 11.07 7.68 -10.39
CA ALA A 190 10.56 7.95 -11.73
C ALA A 190 9.73 9.24 -11.81
N LEU A 191 9.03 9.60 -10.73
CA LEU A 191 8.26 10.85 -10.66
C LEU A 191 9.15 12.11 -10.75
N CYS A 192 10.39 12.04 -10.25
CA CYS A 192 11.35 13.15 -10.31
C CYS A 192 11.74 13.52 -11.75
N TYR A 193 11.59 12.59 -12.69
CA TYR A 193 11.89 12.77 -14.11
C TYR A 193 10.65 13.07 -14.96
N ALA A 194 9.47 13.21 -14.34
CA ALA A 194 8.24 13.55 -15.06
C ALA A 194 8.28 14.95 -15.67
N SER A 195 7.51 15.15 -16.75
CA SER A 195 7.38 16.44 -17.43
C SER A 195 6.70 17.51 -16.57
N SER A 196 5.72 17.10 -15.76
CA SER A 196 4.88 17.97 -14.94
C SER A 196 5.58 18.36 -13.63
N TRP A 197 5.59 19.65 -13.31
CA TRP A 197 6.30 20.17 -12.13
C TRP A 197 5.76 19.64 -10.79
N PHE A 198 4.44 19.47 -10.68
CA PHE A 198 3.80 18.98 -9.45
C PHE A 198 4.11 17.50 -9.20
N VAL A 199 4.22 16.70 -10.27
CA VAL A 199 4.65 15.29 -10.19
C VAL A 199 6.10 15.20 -9.72
N ARG A 200 7.00 16.04 -10.26
CA ARG A 200 8.40 16.11 -9.79
C ARG A 200 8.50 16.52 -8.32
N LEU A 201 7.68 17.49 -7.89
CA LEU A 201 7.61 17.90 -6.49
C LEU A 201 7.13 16.74 -5.60
N GLY A 202 6.14 15.97 -6.04
CA GLY A 202 5.68 14.76 -5.37
C GLY A 202 6.78 13.70 -5.24
N GLY A 203 7.50 13.41 -6.33
CA GLY A 203 8.65 12.51 -6.32
C GLY A 203 9.74 12.94 -5.35
N ALA A 204 10.17 14.21 -5.41
CA ALA A 204 11.18 14.76 -4.52
C ALA A 204 10.71 14.73 -3.04
N SER A 205 9.44 15.06 -2.80
CA SER A 205 8.85 15.00 -1.45
C SER A 205 8.82 13.58 -0.93
N GLY A 206 8.46 12.60 -1.77
CA GLY A 206 8.47 11.18 -1.40
C GLY A 206 9.87 10.65 -1.08
N LEU A 207 10.87 10.96 -1.92
CA LEU A 207 12.26 10.55 -1.71
C LEU A 207 12.87 11.14 -0.44
N MET A 208 12.52 12.38 -0.09
CA MET A 208 12.97 13.01 1.15
C MET A 208 12.56 12.22 2.41
N TYR A 209 11.57 11.32 2.34
CA TYR A 209 11.21 10.45 3.45
C TYR A 209 12.01 9.14 3.52
N PHE A 210 12.73 8.78 2.45
CA PHE A 210 13.57 7.59 2.39
C PHE A 210 15.06 7.86 2.64
N ILE A 211 15.50 9.10 2.36
CA ILE A 211 16.88 9.60 2.57
C ILE A 211 16.99 10.19 3.98
#